data_AF-A0A925XN59-F1
#
_entry.id   AF-A0A925XN59-F1
#
_cell.length_a   1.000
_cell.length_b   1.000
_cell.length_c   1.000
_cell.angle_alpha   90.00
_cell.angle_beta   90.00
_cell.angle_gamma   90.00
#
_symmetry.space_group_name_H-M   'P 1'
#
loop_
_entity.id
_entity.type
_entity.pdbx_description
1 polymer ?
#
loop_
_entity_poly.entity_id
_entity_poly.type
_entity_poly.pdbx_seq_one_letter_code
_entity_poly.pdbx_strand_id
1 'polypeptide(L)'
;MRGVNTLLGLMGMTSLVVCGCLRHAATPASAVGEIDTSHYEHLAKQIEFPDHPTPSDDLLAATPSPMSLATPEAVDYLGLSLEETMHLALANSPVLRELGGAILRTADNSRTKYDPSITESDPQTGIEGALSAFDAQFTSN
;
A
#
# COMPACT_ATOMS: atom_id res chain seq x y z
N MET A 1 -39.37 13.37 -40.39
CA MET A 1 -39.62 12.72 -39.08
C MET A 1 -38.33 12.48 -38.26
N ARG A 2 -37.17 12.20 -38.87
CA ARG A 2 -35.89 11.97 -38.14
C ARG A 2 -35.30 13.23 -37.47
N GLY A 3 -35.52 14.42 -38.05
CA GLY A 3 -35.02 15.70 -37.50
C GLY A 3 -35.79 16.22 -36.28
N VAL A 4 -37.07 15.86 -36.13
CA VAL A 4 -37.89 16.33 -35.00
C VAL A 4 -37.55 15.54 -33.73
N ASN A 5 -37.29 14.24 -33.84
CA ASN A 5 -36.93 13.40 -32.70
C ASN A 5 -35.53 13.69 -32.15
N THR A 6 -34.58 14.09 -33.00
CA THR A 6 -33.23 14.48 -32.57
C THR A 6 -33.22 15.84 -31.86
N LEU A 7 -34.03 16.79 -32.33
CA LEU A 7 -34.18 18.11 -31.70
C LEU A 7 -34.89 18.01 -30.34
N LEU A 8 -35.92 17.15 -30.25
CA LEU A 8 -36.61 16.86 -28.99
C LEU A 8 -35.71 16.14 -27.96
N GLY A 9 -34.83 15.23 -28.43
CA GLY A 9 -33.83 14.58 -27.60
C GLY A 9 -32.78 15.55 -27.04
N LEU A 10 -32.29 16.48 -27.87
CA LEU A 10 -31.32 17.50 -27.45
C LEU A 10 -31.92 18.48 -26.43
N MET A 11 -33.20 18.84 -26.61
CA MET A 11 -33.92 19.72 -25.68
C MET A 11 -34.21 19.03 -24.34
N GLY A 12 -34.47 17.71 -24.35
CA GLY A 12 -34.60 16.92 -23.12
C GLY A 12 -33.29 16.83 -22.33
N MET A 13 -32.17 16.57 -23.01
CA MET A 13 -30.85 16.43 -22.38
C MET A 13 -30.34 17.74 -21.77
N THR A 14 -30.59 18.87 -22.43
CA THR A 14 -30.24 20.21 -21.91
C THR A 14 -31.08 20.60 -20.69
N SER A 15 -32.37 20.23 -20.65
CA SER A 15 -33.25 20.46 -19.49
C SER A 15 -32.79 19.69 -18.24
N LEU A 16 -32.34 18.45 -18.40
CA LEU A 16 -31.82 17.61 -17.31
C LEU A 16 -30.52 18.17 -16.72
N VAL A 17 -29.60 18.68 -17.55
CA VAL A 17 -28.33 19.27 -17.09
C VAL A 17 -28.56 20.57 -16.33
N VAL A 18 -29.42 21.46 -16.84
CA VAL A 18 -29.71 22.75 -16.19
C VAL A 18 -30.45 22.57 -14.85
N CYS A 19 -31.41 21.63 -14.78
CA CYS A 19 -32.09 21.34 -13.52
C CYS A 19 -31.17 20.67 -12.48
N GLY A 20 -30.19 19.88 -12.91
CA GLY A 20 -29.21 19.23 -12.03
C GLY A 20 -28.24 20.23 -11.38
N CYS A 21 -27.72 21.19 -12.15
CA CYS A 21 -26.80 22.20 -11.63
C CYS A 21 -27.50 23.23 -10.72
N LEU A 22 -28.75 23.59 -11.00
CA LEU A 22 -29.52 24.52 -10.15
C LEU A 22 -29.96 23.90 -8.82
N ARG A 23 -30.00 22.57 -8.71
CA ARG A 23 -30.33 21.85 -7.47
C ARG A 23 -29.11 21.41 -6.66
N HIS A 24 -27.90 21.81 -7.08
CA HIS A 24 -26.73 21.65 -6.24
C HIS A 24 -26.82 22.62 -5.06
N ALA A 25 -27.47 22.17 -3.99
CA ALA A 25 -27.36 22.81 -2.70
C ALA A 25 -25.99 22.45 -2.13
N ALA A 26 -25.13 23.44 -1.95
CA ALA A 26 -23.92 23.26 -1.16
C ALA A 26 -24.34 22.68 0.20
N THR A 27 -23.64 21.63 0.65
CA THR A 27 -23.87 21.03 1.96
C THR A 27 -23.87 22.16 3.00
N PRO A 28 -24.95 22.34 3.78
CA PRO A 28 -24.98 23.38 4.79
C PRO A 28 -23.82 23.15 5.74
N ALA A 29 -23.10 24.22 6.08
CA ALA A 29 -22.10 24.16 7.14
C ALA A 29 -22.75 23.55 8.38
N SER A 30 -22.03 22.62 9.03
CA SER A 30 -22.54 21.87 10.18
C SER A 30 -23.24 22.80 11.17
N ALA A 31 -24.42 22.41 11.66
CA ALA A 31 -25.21 23.21 12.62
C ALA A 31 -24.52 23.40 13.99
N VAL A 32 -23.33 22.83 14.15
CA VAL A 32 -22.40 23.14 15.23
C VAL A 32 -21.68 24.43 14.80
N GLY A 33 -22.06 25.56 15.40
CA GLY A 33 -21.55 26.89 15.03
C GLY A 33 -20.03 26.92 14.88
N GLU A 34 -19.55 27.79 13.98
CA GLU A 34 -18.15 28.02 13.56
C GLU A 34 -17.13 27.25 14.42
N ILE A 35 -17.02 25.94 14.17
CA ILE A 35 -15.99 25.14 14.80
C ILE A 35 -14.71 25.55 14.09
N ASP A 36 -13.77 26.11 14.83
CA ASP A 36 -12.43 26.35 14.34
C ASP A 36 -11.78 25.01 13.95
N THR A 37 -11.89 24.64 12.68
CA THR A 37 -11.31 23.41 12.13
C THR A 37 -9.81 23.51 11.94
N SER A 38 -9.22 24.70 12.07
CA SER A 38 -7.80 24.93 11.83
C SER A 38 -6.91 24.05 12.72
N HIS A 39 -7.33 23.80 13.96
CA HIS A 39 -6.65 22.92 14.90
C HIS A 39 -6.60 21.45 14.41
N TYR A 40 -7.73 20.94 13.92
CA TYR A 40 -7.84 19.55 13.44
C TYR A 40 -7.20 19.36 12.07
N GLU A 41 -7.29 20.37 11.20
CA GLU A 41 -6.62 20.37 9.90
C GLU A 41 -5.10 20.37 10.03
N HIS A 42 -4.57 21.05 11.05
CA HIS A 42 -3.15 21.04 11.36
C HIS A 42 -2.72 19.67 11.90
N LEU A 43 -3.44 19.13 12.89
CA LEU A 43 -3.16 17.81 13.46
C LEU A 43 -3.25 16.68 12.41
N ALA A 44 -4.24 16.72 11.53
CA ALA A 44 -4.41 15.71 10.48
C ALA A 44 -3.26 15.68 9.46
N LYS A 45 -2.50 16.77 9.33
CA LYS A 45 -1.33 16.88 8.45
C LYS A 45 -0.01 16.70 9.19
N GLN A 46 -0.04 16.63 10.51
CA GLN A 46 1.15 16.46 11.32
C GLN A 46 1.57 14.99 11.28
N ILE A 47 2.74 14.73 10.73
CA ILE A 47 3.36 13.40 10.74
C ILE A 47 4.18 13.32 12.03
N GLU A 48 3.80 12.42 12.94
CA GLU A 48 4.62 12.08 14.10
C GLU A 48 5.66 11.04 13.65
N PHE A 49 6.94 11.41 13.74
CA PHE A 49 8.03 10.46 13.56
C PHE A 49 8.42 9.97 14.95
N PRO A 50 8.20 8.68 15.28
CA PRO A 50 8.65 8.16 16.56
C PRO A 50 10.18 8.27 16.63
N ASP A 51 10.67 8.89 17.71
CA ASP A 51 12.09 8.93 18.09
C ASP A 51 12.56 7.52 18.45
N HIS A 52 12.73 6.69 17.44
CA HIS A 52 13.39 5.40 17.57
C HIS A 52 14.89 5.60 17.38
N PRO A 53 15.74 4.93 18.19
CA PRO A 53 17.17 4.93 17.90
C PRO A 53 17.34 4.39 16.48
N THR A 54 18.17 5.08 15.68
CA THR A 54 18.57 4.56 14.37
C THR A 54 19.12 3.16 14.58
N PRO A 55 18.59 2.14 13.88
CA PRO A 55 19.06 0.78 14.07
C PRO A 55 20.57 0.75 13.78
N SER A 56 21.37 0.50 14.82
CA SER A 56 22.84 0.42 14.73
C SER A 56 23.26 -0.93 14.19
N ASP A 57 22.66 -1.33 13.07
CA ASP A 57 23.00 -2.55 12.37
C ASP A 57 23.89 -2.13 11.21
N ASP A 58 25.20 -2.35 11.33
CA ASP A 58 26.18 -1.99 10.31
C ASP A 58 25.81 -2.58 8.93
N LEU A 59 25.06 -3.70 8.90
CA LEU A 59 24.52 -4.29 7.69
C LEU A 59 23.39 -3.44 7.06
N LEU A 60 22.50 -2.85 7.87
CA LEU A 60 21.47 -1.94 7.39
C LEU A 60 22.05 -0.60 6.92
N ALA A 61 23.14 -0.14 7.54
CA ALA A 61 23.86 1.04 7.07
C ALA A 61 24.58 0.81 5.72
N ALA A 62 24.95 -0.45 5.43
CA ALA A 62 25.62 -0.84 4.19
C ALA A 62 24.64 -1.16 3.04
N THR A 63 23.33 -1.27 3.29
CA THR A 63 22.35 -1.52 2.22
C THR A 63 22.25 -0.33 1.26
N PRO A 64 22.33 -0.56 -0.07
CA PRO A 64 22.16 0.50 -1.06
C PRO A 64 20.74 1.07 -1.02
N SER A 65 20.59 2.32 -1.44
CA SER A 65 19.28 2.98 -1.52
C SER A 65 18.29 2.19 -2.39
N PRO A 66 16.98 2.20 -2.05
CA PRO A 66 15.97 1.54 -2.86
C PRO A 66 15.95 2.07 -4.29
N MET A 67 15.57 1.21 -5.24
CA MET A 67 15.43 1.58 -6.64
C MET A 67 14.36 2.68 -6.80
N SER A 68 14.69 3.73 -7.55
CA SER A 68 13.78 4.83 -7.84
C SER A 68 13.40 4.83 -9.31
N LEU A 69 12.12 5.08 -9.61
CA LEU A 69 11.64 5.25 -10.98
C LEU A 69 12.32 6.43 -11.71
N ALA A 70 12.83 7.41 -10.95
CA ALA A 70 13.54 8.55 -11.50
C ALA A 70 14.97 8.21 -11.94
N THR A 71 15.52 7.08 -11.49
CA THR A 71 16.89 6.64 -11.80
C THR A 71 16.86 5.14 -12.06
N PRO A 72 16.42 4.71 -13.26
CA PRO A 72 16.40 3.31 -13.62
C PRO A 72 17.84 2.83 -13.83
N GLU A 73 18.44 2.31 -12.77
CA GLU A 73 19.70 1.60 -12.83
C GLU A 73 19.44 0.18 -13.36
N ALA A 74 20.24 -0.29 -14.31
CA ALA A 74 20.10 -1.65 -14.82
C ALA A 74 20.51 -2.63 -13.72
N VAL A 75 19.53 -3.31 -13.11
CA VAL A 75 19.80 -4.36 -12.13
C VAL A 75 20.15 -5.63 -12.86
N ASP A 76 21.41 -6.05 -12.70
CA ASP A 76 21.85 -7.38 -13.10
C ASP A 76 21.29 -8.39 -12.10
N TYR A 77 20.28 -9.15 -12.54
CA TYR A 77 19.73 -10.23 -11.75
C TYR A 77 20.74 -11.37 -11.65
N LEU A 78 21.03 -11.78 -10.42
CA LEU A 78 21.86 -12.95 -10.17
C LEU A 78 21.03 -14.22 -10.43
N GLY A 79 21.35 -14.93 -11.52
CA GLY A 79 20.77 -16.22 -11.82
C GLY A 79 21.32 -17.29 -10.89
N LEU A 80 20.61 -17.56 -9.79
CA LEU A 80 20.97 -18.63 -8.84
C LEU A 80 20.15 -19.88 -9.10
N SER A 81 20.81 -21.05 -9.04
CA SER A 81 20.09 -22.31 -8.91
C SER A 81 19.43 -22.42 -7.53
N LEU A 82 18.45 -23.31 -7.41
CA LEU A 82 17.83 -23.62 -6.12
C LEU A 82 18.87 -24.13 -5.12
N GLU A 83 19.81 -24.95 -5.56
CA GLU A 83 20.88 -25.50 -4.72
C GLU A 83 21.78 -24.41 -4.16
N GLU A 84 22.26 -23.49 -5.02
CA GLU A 84 23.08 -22.35 -4.58
C GLU A 84 22.32 -21.43 -3.63
N THR A 85 21.03 -21.19 -3.91
CA THR A 85 20.17 -20.38 -3.04
C THR A 85 20.05 -21.00 -1.65
N MET A 86 19.79 -22.31 -1.58
CA MET A 86 19.71 -23.05 -0.32
C MET A 86 21.04 -23.00 0.43
N HIS A 87 22.16 -23.21 -0.27
CA HIS A 87 23.49 -23.18 0.33
C HIS A 87 23.81 -21.78 0.89
N LEU A 88 23.51 -20.72 0.14
CA LEU A 88 23.74 -19.35 0.56
C LEU A 88 22.88 -18.96 1.76
N ALA A 89 21.60 -19.32 1.75
CA ALA A 89 20.66 -19.04 2.82
C ALA A 89 21.09 -19.73 4.13
N LEU A 90 21.45 -21.02 4.08
CA LEU A 90 21.89 -21.76 5.26
C LEU A 90 23.24 -21.26 5.78
N ALA A 91 24.17 -20.91 4.90
CA ALA A 91 25.50 -20.43 5.29
C ALA A 91 25.47 -19.05 5.97
N ASN A 92 24.52 -18.19 5.60
CA ASN A 92 24.48 -16.79 6.07
C ASN A 92 23.32 -16.47 7.02
N SER A 93 22.49 -17.45 7.40
CA SER A 93 21.33 -17.18 8.25
C SER A 93 21.73 -16.81 9.69
N PRO A 94 21.41 -15.59 10.16
CA PRO A 94 21.61 -15.22 11.56
C PRO A 94 20.66 -16.00 12.49
N VAL A 95 19.43 -16.28 12.02
CA VAL A 95 18.41 -17.03 12.76
C VAL A 95 18.90 -18.45 13.10
N LEU A 96 19.44 -19.17 12.12
CA LEU A 96 19.98 -20.53 12.34
C LEU A 96 21.24 -20.51 13.21
N ARG A 97 22.06 -19.47 13.11
CA ARG A 97 23.27 -19.30 13.93
C ARG A 97 22.91 -19.04 15.41
N GLU A 98 21.93 -18.19 15.67
CA GLU A 98 21.53 -17.77 17.02
C GLU A 98 20.68 -18.81 17.75
N LEU A 99 19.74 -19.46 17.05
CA LEU A 99 18.80 -20.42 17.63
C LEU A 99 19.29 -21.87 17.49
N GLY A 100 20.34 -22.09 16.69
CA GLY A 100 20.94 -23.39 16.43
C GLY A 100 20.03 -24.34 15.63
N GLY A 101 20.52 -25.55 15.36
CA GLY A 101 19.77 -26.58 14.63
C GLY A 101 18.52 -27.13 15.36
N ALA A 102 18.21 -26.65 16.57
CA ALA A 102 17.01 -27.02 17.30
C ALA A 102 15.73 -26.44 16.67
N ILE A 103 15.85 -25.29 15.99
CA ILE A 103 14.73 -24.61 15.35
C ILE A 103 14.11 -25.41 14.20
N LEU A 104 14.88 -26.29 13.56
CA LEU A 104 14.39 -27.16 12.48
C LEU A 104 13.27 -28.10 12.94
N ARG A 105 13.16 -28.38 14.25
CA ARG A 105 12.11 -29.23 14.80
C ARG A 105 10.85 -28.46 15.20
N THR A 106 10.96 -27.15 15.43
CA THR A 106 9.88 -26.30 15.96
C THR A 106 9.94 -24.89 15.36
N ALA A 107 10.05 -24.79 14.04
CA ALA A 107 10.20 -23.51 13.34
C ALA A 107 8.99 -22.58 13.54
N ASP A 108 7.78 -23.15 13.58
CA ASP A 108 6.54 -22.36 13.74
C ASP A 108 6.43 -21.66 15.10
N ASN A 109 7.18 -22.12 16.11
CA ASN A 109 7.13 -21.56 17.46
C ASN A 109 8.26 -20.59 17.76
N SER A 110 9.25 -20.44 16.86
CA SER A 110 10.34 -19.50 17.04
C SER A 110 9.97 -18.15 16.46
N ARG A 111 9.87 -17.14 17.33
CA ARG A 111 9.69 -15.74 16.88
C ARG A 111 11.02 -15.07 16.58
N THR A 112 11.06 -14.31 15.50
CA THR A 112 12.23 -13.56 15.06
C THR A 112 11.88 -12.11 14.73
N LYS A 113 12.90 -11.25 14.61
CA LYS A 113 12.77 -9.88 14.09
C LYS A 113 12.12 -9.84 12.69
N TYR A 114 12.18 -10.93 11.93
CA TYR A 114 11.71 -11.00 10.55
C TYR A 114 10.23 -11.39 10.42
N ASP A 115 9.56 -11.82 11.50
CA ASP A 115 8.16 -12.29 11.45
C ASP A 115 7.18 -11.24 10.88
N PRO A 116 7.31 -9.92 11.19
CA PRO A 116 6.48 -8.91 10.56
C PRO A 116 6.67 -8.87 9.04
N SER A 117 7.92 -8.91 8.58
CA SER A 117 8.23 -8.90 7.14
C SER A 117 7.73 -10.14 6.42
N ILE A 118 7.79 -11.32 7.06
CA ILE A 118 7.20 -12.56 6.53
C ILE A 118 5.69 -12.41 6.38
N THR A 119 5.02 -11.84 7.38
CA THR A 119 3.57 -11.61 7.35
C THR A 119 3.17 -10.61 6.26
N GLU A 120 3.92 -9.51 6.13
CA GLU A 120 3.64 -8.47 5.14
C GLU A 120 3.86 -8.94 3.70
N SER A 121 4.88 -9.77 3.48
CA SER A 121 5.24 -10.31 2.17
C SER A 121 4.48 -11.59 1.77
N ASP A 122 3.64 -12.14 2.66
CA ASP A 122 2.81 -13.30 2.33
C ASP A 122 1.84 -12.95 1.17
N PRO A 123 1.92 -13.64 0.02
CA PRO A 123 1.03 -13.36 -1.11
C PRO A 123 -0.44 -13.70 -0.84
N GLN A 124 -0.76 -14.54 0.16
CA GLN A 124 -2.13 -14.92 0.48
C GLN A 124 -2.77 -14.01 1.52
N THR A 125 -2.04 -13.67 2.58
CA THR A 125 -2.58 -12.95 3.74
C THR A 125 -1.91 -11.61 4.04
N GLY A 126 -0.81 -11.30 3.35
CA GLY A 126 -0.09 -10.05 3.45
C GLY A 126 -0.79 -8.89 2.75
N ILE A 127 -0.12 -7.74 2.77
CA ILE A 127 -0.70 -6.46 2.32
C ILE A 127 -1.04 -6.51 0.83
N GLU A 128 -0.08 -6.97 0.01
CA GLU A 128 -0.26 -7.07 -1.44
C GLU A 128 -1.33 -8.09 -1.82
N GLY A 129 -1.45 -9.19 -1.05
CA GLY A 129 -2.52 -10.16 -1.23
C GLY A 129 -3.90 -9.55 -0.97
N ALA A 130 -4.03 -8.76 0.09
CA ALA A 130 -5.27 -8.04 0.41
C ALA A 130 -5.62 -6.99 -0.66
N LEU A 131 -4.63 -6.24 -1.15
CA LEU A 131 -4.83 -5.25 -2.23
C LEU A 131 -5.21 -5.93 -3.55
N SER A 132 -4.57 -7.05 -3.90
CA SER A 132 -4.91 -7.83 -5.09
C SER A 132 -6.32 -8.42 -5.00
N ALA A 133 -6.73 -8.93 -3.82
CA ALA A 133 -8.07 -9.45 -3.60
C ALA A 133 -9.14 -8.34 -3.70
N PHE A 134 -8.82 -7.11 -3.30
CA PHE A 134 -9.68 -5.95 -3.51
C PHE A 134 -9.82 -5.62 -5.01
N ASP A 135 -8.72 -5.54 -5.75
CA ASP A 135 -8.73 -5.24 -7.19
C ASP A 135 -9.44 -6.33 -8.02
N ALA A 136 -9.40 -7.58 -7.56
CA ALA A 136 -10.08 -8.69 -8.22
C ALA A 136 -11.62 -8.67 -8.05
N GLN A 137 -12.17 -7.82 -7.17
CA GLN A 137 -13.62 -7.71 -6.98
C GLN A 137 -14.25 -6.82 -8.06
N PHE A 138 -14.61 -7.43 -9.18
CA PHE A 138 -15.50 -6.80 -10.16
C PHE A 138 -16.95 -6.85 -9.69
N THR A 139 -17.45 -5.76 -9.11
CA THR A 139 -18.88 -5.56 -8.83
C THR A 139 -19.52 -4.82 -10.00
N SER A 140 -20.18 -5.53 -10.92
CA SER A 140 -21.13 -4.89 -11.84
C SER A 140 -22.49 -4.79 -11.18
N ASN A 141 -22.93 -3.55 -10.93
CA ASN A 141 -24.32 -3.22 -10.63
C ASN A 141 -25.03 -2.84 -11.94
#